data_AF-A0A829S945-F1
#
_entry.id   AF-A0A829S945-F1
#
_cell.length_a   1.000
_cell.length_b   1.000
_cell.length_c   1.000
_cell.angle_alpha   90.00
_cell.angle_beta   90.00
_cell.angle_gamma   90.00
#
_symmetry.space_group_name_H-M   'P 1'
#
loop_
_entity.id
_entity.type
_entity.pdbx_description
1 polymer ?
#
loop_
_entity_poly.entity_id
_entity_poly.type
_entity_poly.pdbx_seq_one_letter_code
_entity_poly.pdbx_strand_id
1 'polypeptide(L)'
;MCYQNGSLIITGENQAMISQLSYLQNQYVSKLSQLEGLKDLQRIQVRLRNKNIPNAPSSEPSKPIPPETQEMLRSAADFVSDPKLSQALLRLASNKK
;
A
#
# COMPACT_ATOMS: atom_id res chain seq x y z
N MET A 1 4.16 8.41 10.02
CA MET A 1 3.20 9.53 10.02
C MET A 1 3.03 9.95 8.57
N CYS A 2 1.80 10.06 8.06
CA CYS A 2 1.55 10.49 6.68
C CYS A 2 0.45 11.55 6.68
N TYR A 3 0.64 12.64 5.95
CA TYR A 3 -0.38 13.67 5.76
C TYR A 3 -0.81 13.64 4.30
N GLN A 4 -2.07 13.28 4.04
CA GLN A 4 -2.65 13.25 2.70
C GLN A 4 -4.05 13.82 2.74
N ASN A 5 -4.35 14.74 1.82
CA ASN A 5 -5.68 15.32 1.62
C ASN A 5 -6.36 15.75 2.94
N GLY A 6 -5.63 16.45 3.83
CA GLY A 6 -6.18 16.93 5.10
C GLY A 6 -6.39 15.85 6.17
N SER A 7 -5.88 14.63 5.98
CA SER A 7 -5.90 13.56 6.98
C SER A 7 -4.48 13.25 7.46
N LEU A 8 -4.23 13.40 8.77
CA LEU A 8 -2.98 12.97 9.41
C LEU A 8 -3.14 11.54 9.92
N ILE A 9 -2.37 10.61 9.36
CA ILE A 9 -2.37 9.22 9.77
C ILE A 9 -1.25 8.99 10.79
N ILE A 10 -1.66 8.64 12.01
CA ILE A 10 -0.79 8.29 13.13
C ILE A 10 -0.84 6.78 13.35
N THR A 11 0.30 6.10 13.25
CA THR A 11 0.40 4.67 13.49
C THR A 11 1.21 4.41 14.76
N GLY A 12 0.66 3.67 15.72
CA GLY A 12 1.33 3.35 16.98
C GLY A 12 1.09 1.90 17.41
N GLU A 13 1.94 1.39 18.29
CA GLU A 13 1.88 -0.01 18.76
C GLU A 13 1.17 -0.15 20.12
N ASN A 14 0.88 0.97 20.80
CA ASN A 14 0.26 0.99 22.11
C ASN A 14 -1.23 1.32 22.02
N GLN A 15 -2.09 0.33 22.29
CA GLN A 15 -3.54 0.47 22.21
C GLN A 15 -4.09 1.55 23.14
N ALA A 16 -3.58 1.67 24.36
CA ALA A 16 -4.02 2.70 25.31
C ALA A 16 -3.68 4.11 24.80
N MET A 17 -2.48 4.28 24.23
CA MET A 17 -2.07 5.54 23.60
C MET A 17 -2.97 5.90 22.40
N ILE A 18 -3.36 4.91 21.60
CA ILE A 18 -4.27 5.12 20.47
C ILE A 18 -5.67 5.52 20.94
N SER A 19 -6.20 4.88 21.98
CA SER A 19 -7.48 5.29 22.57
C SER A 19 -7.44 6.72 23.09
N GLN A 20 -6.34 7.12 23.74
CA GLN A 20 -6.15 8.50 24.21
C GLN A 20 -6.05 9.50 23.05
N LEU A 21 -5.30 9.16 21.99
CA LEU A 21 -5.18 10.01 20.80
C LEU A 21 -6.52 10.18 20.06
N SER A 22 -7.31 9.11 19.98
CA SER A 22 -8.66 9.16 19.41
C SER A 22 -9.61 9.99 20.27
N TYR A 23 -9.54 9.87 21.61
CA TYR A 23 -10.34 10.68 22.53
C TYR A 23 -10.01 12.18 22.39
N LEU A 24 -8.72 12.50 22.25
CA LEU A 24 -8.22 13.87 22.12
C LEU A 24 -8.20 14.37 20.67
N GLN A 25 -8.77 13.63 19.72
CA GLN A 25 -8.70 13.93 18.30
C GLN A 25 -9.14 15.36 17.98
N ASN A 26 -10.28 15.81 18.51
CA ASN A 26 -10.80 17.16 18.26
C ASN A 26 -9.86 18.27 18.77
N GLN A 27 -9.24 18.04 19.93
CA GLN A 27 -8.30 18.99 20.52
C GLN A 27 -6.99 19.04 19.72
N TYR A 28 -6.50 17.89 19.27
CA TYR A 28 -5.29 17.83 18.44
C TYR A 28 -5.53 18.38 17.04
N VAL A 29 -6.68 18.12 16.41
CA VAL A 29 -7.04 18.71 15.11
C VAL A 29 -7.01 20.23 15.20
N SER A 30 -7.62 20.80 16.23
CA SER A 30 -7.65 22.26 16.45
C SER A 30 -6.26 22.85 16.64
N LYS A 31 -5.38 22.18 17.42
CA LYS A 31 -3.99 22.64 17.63
C LYS A 31 -3.11 22.47 16.41
N LEU A 32 -3.26 21.37 15.68
CA LEU A 32 -2.45 21.07 14.49
C LEU A 32 -2.86 21.92 13.30
N SER A 33 -4.14 22.30 13.18
CA SER A 33 -4.62 23.25 12.17
C SER A 33 -4.03 24.66 12.32
N GLN A 34 -3.50 25.01 13.50
CA GLN A 34 -2.78 26.27 13.70
C GLN A 34 -1.36 26.27 13.10
N LEU A 35 -0.81 25.11 12.74
CA LEU A 35 0.50 25.00 12.11
C LEU A 35 0.39 25.27 10.60
N GLU A 36 1.29 26.08 10.05
CA GLU A 36 1.21 26.53 8.65
C GLU A 36 1.21 25.41 7.60
N GLY A 37 1.74 24.23 7.92
CA GLY A 37 1.73 23.05 7.03
C GLY A 37 0.56 22.08 7.22
N LEU A 38 -0.34 22.34 8.18
CA LEU A 38 -1.43 21.44 8.56
C LEU A 38 -2.77 22.18 8.67
N LYS A 39 -2.89 23.40 8.11
CA LYS A 39 -4.11 24.23 8.14
C LYS A 39 -5.35 23.48 7.67
N ASP A 40 -5.21 22.66 6.62
CA ASP A 40 -6.28 21.82 6.06
C ASP A 40 -6.49 20.48 6.80
N LEU A 41 -5.92 20.30 8.00
CA LEU A 41 -6.11 19.08 8.77
C LEU A 41 -7.57 18.99 9.24
N GLN A 42 -8.34 18.10 8.61
CA GLN A 42 -9.74 17.83 8.93
C GLN A 42 -9.89 16.71 9.97
N ARG A 43 -8.98 15.73 9.95
CA ARG A 43 -9.05 14.59 10.86
C ARG A 43 -7.70 13.94 11.11
N ILE A 44 -7.56 13.34 12.29
CA ILE A 44 -6.40 12.51 12.66
C ILE A 44 -6.83 11.05 12.66
N GLN A 45 -6.36 10.26 11.71
CA GLN A 45 -6.65 8.84 11.66
C GLN A 45 -5.59 8.08 12.45
N VAL A 46 -5.97 7.54 13.60
CA VAL A 46 -5.05 6.75 14.44
C VAL A 46 -5.26 5.27 14.15
N ARG A 47 -4.19 4.56 13.75
CA ARG A 47 -4.23 3.15 13.41
C ARG A 47 -3.27 2.35 14.29
N LEU A 48 -3.77 1.29 14.91
CA LEU A 48 -2.93 0.33 15.63
C LEU A 48 -2.07 -0.41 14.62
N ARG A 49 -0.74 -0.27 14.76
CA ARG A 49 0.20 -1.22 14.18
C ARG A 49 0.13 -2.46 15.04
N ASN A 50 -0.78 -3.36 14.69
CA ASN A 50 -0.60 -4.75 15.04
C ASN A 50 0.74 -5.14 14.41
N LYS A 51 1.68 -5.67 15.21
CA LYS A 51 2.83 -6.39 14.66
C LYS A 51 2.24 -7.31 13.59
N ASN A 52 2.68 -7.12 12.35
CA ASN A 52 2.44 -8.05 11.27
C ASN A 52 2.90 -9.41 11.81
N ILE A 53 1.98 -10.20 12.35
CA ILE A 53 1.92 -11.58 11.93
C ILE A 53 1.78 -11.42 10.43
N PRO A 54 2.74 -11.87 9.62
CA PRO A 54 2.50 -11.93 8.19
C PRO A 54 1.28 -12.82 8.07
N ASN A 55 0.10 -12.21 7.91
CA ASN A 55 -1.06 -12.93 7.41
C ASN A 55 -0.51 -13.60 6.17
N ALA A 56 -0.53 -14.93 6.20
CA ALA A 56 -0.06 -15.78 5.13
C ALA A 56 -0.43 -15.13 3.80
N PRO A 57 0.48 -15.10 2.80
CA PRO A 57 0.19 -14.48 1.53
C PRO A 57 -1.19 -14.95 1.11
N SER A 58 -2.12 -14.00 1.02
CA SER A 58 -3.45 -14.23 0.47
C SER A 58 -3.19 -14.97 -0.83
N SER A 59 -3.49 -16.26 -0.84
CA SER A 59 -3.52 -17.10 -2.02
C SER A 59 -4.74 -16.69 -2.83
N GLU A 60 -4.91 -15.39 -3.09
CA GLU A 60 -5.69 -14.98 -4.22
C GLU A 60 -4.94 -15.57 -5.42
N PRO A 61 -5.57 -16.48 -6.19
CA PRO A 61 -4.97 -16.88 -7.45
C PRO A 61 -4.77 -15.59 -8.23
N SER A 62 -3.51 -15.26 -8.54
CA SER A 62 -3.15 -14.17 -9.43
C SER A 62 -4.15 -14.18 -10.57
N LYS A 63 -4.91 -13.08 -10.72
CA LYS A 63 -5.92 -12.95 -11.78
C LYS A 63 -5.31 -13.52 -13.06
N PRO A 64 -5.97 -14.49 -13.73
CA PRO A 64 -5.42 -15.06 -14.95
C PRO A 64 -5.14 -13.91 -15.92
N ILE A 65 -3.92 -13.87 -16.44
CA ILE A 65 -3.53 -12.87 -17.44
C ILE A 65 -4.47 -13.07 -18.64
N PRO A 66 -5.13 -12.02 -19.14
CA PRO A 66 -5.96 -12.11 -20.33
C PRO A 66 -5.17 -12.73 -21.49
N PRO A 67 -5.79 -13.55 -22.35
CA PRO A 67 -5.09 -14.24 -23.43
C PRO A 67 -4.36 -13.27 -24.38
N GLU A 68 -4.95 -12.11 -24.63
CA GLU A 68 -4.34 -11.02 -25.41
C GLU A 68 -3.04 -10.50 -24.76
N THR A 69 -3.05 -10.30 -23.45
CA THR A 69 -1.86 -9.85 -22.69
C THR A 69 -0.80 -10.95 -22.62
N GLN A 70 -1.20 -12.23 -22.58
CA GLN A 70 -0.26 -13.35 -22.62
C GLN A 70 0.48 -13.43 -23.96
N GLU A 71 -0.22 -13.21 -25.07
CA GLU A 71 0.38 -13.18 -26.41
C GLU A 71 1.34 -11.99 -26.56
N MET A 72 0.93 -10.80 -26.12
CA MET A 72 1.78 -9.61 -26.12
C MET A 72 3.08 -9.81 -25.33
N LEU A 73 3.02 -10.47 -24.17
CA LEU A 73 4.21 -10.79 -23.36
C LEU A 73 5.13 -11.83 -24.04
N ARG A 74 4.58 -12.79 -24.79
CA ARG A 74 5.37 -13.76 -25.56
C ARG A 74 6.05 -13.08 -26.74
N SER A 75 5.32 -12.29 -27.51
CA SER A 75 5.89 -11.50 -28.60
C SER A 75 6.99 -10.57 -28.08
N ALA A 76 6.77 -9.89 -26.95
CA ALA A 76 7.79 -9.05 -26.33
C ALA A 76 9.05 -9.84 -25.94
N ALA A 77 8.91 -11.10 -25.50
CA ALA A 77 10.05 -11.96 -25.17
C ALA A 77 10.92 -12.29 -26.40
N ASP A 78 10.32 -12.44 -27.58
CA ASP A 78 11.05 -12.69 -28.84
C ASP A 78 11.85 -11.47 -29.31
N PHE A 79 11.42 -10.25 -28.95
CA PHE A 79 12.12 -9.01 -29.28
C PHE A 79 13.26 -8.66 -28.30
N VAL A 80 13.40 -9.40 -27.20
CA VAL A 80 14.39 -9.12 -26.16
C VAL A 80 15.62 -10.00 -26.35
N SER A 81 16.77 -9.36 -26.63
CA SER A 81 18.05 -10.06 -26.84
C SER A 81 18.68 -10.58 -25.54
N ASP A 82 18.24 -10.10 -24.38
CA ASP A 82 18.73 -10.57 -23.09
C ASP A 82 18.03 -11.88 -22.68
N PRO A 83 18.77 -12.98 -22.49
CA PRO A 83 18.20 -14.30 -22.23
C PRO A 83 17.51 -14.41 -20.87
N LYS A 84 17.89 -13.58 -19.90
CA LYS A 84 17.30 -13.59 -18.56
C LYS A 84 15.96 -12.85 -18.55
N LEU A 85 15.87 -11.75 -19.28
CA LEU A 85 14.67 -10.94 -19.44
C LEU A 85 13.63 -11.63 -20.33
N SER A 86 14.04 -12.22 -21.47
CA SER A 86 13.12 -12.99 -22.32
C SER A 86 12.52 -14.17 -21.55
N GLN A 87 13.34 -14.89 -20.78
CA GLN A 87 12.88 -15.98 -19.92
C GLN A 87 11.94 -15.49 -18.81
N ALA A 88 12.19 -14.31 -18.23
CA ALA A 88 11.31 -13.72 -17.22
C ALA A 88 9.93 -13.33 -17.80
N LEU A 89 9.90 -12.77 -19.01
CA LEU A 89 8.67 -12.44 -19.73
C LEU A 89 7.85 -13.70 -20.06
N LEU A 90 8.51 -14.77 -20.53
CA LEU A 90 7.85 -16.05 -20.78
C LEU A 90 7.27 -16.69 -19.51
N ARG A 91 7.99 -16.57 -18.38
CA ARG A 91 7.50 -17.03 -17.07
C ARG A 91 6.28 -16.25 -16.61
N LEU A 92 6.31 -14.93 -16.78
CA LEU A 92 5.20 -14.03 -16.48
C LEU A 92 3.97 -14.40 -17.33
N ALA A 93 4.15 -14.56 -18.64
CA ALA A 93 3.10 -14.98 -19.56
C ALA A 93 2.51 -16.36 -19.21
N SER A 94 3.29 -17.27 -18.64
CA SER A 94 2.86 -18.65 -18.36
C SER A 94 2.18 -18.85 -17.00
N ASN A 95 2.15 -17.83 -16.13
CA ASN A 95 1.62 -17.88 -14.75
C ASN A 95 2.15 -19.08 -13.92
N LYS A 96 3.30 -19.63 -14.28
CA LYS A 96 3.92 -20.77 -13.57
C LYS A 96 4.80 -20.21 -12.44
N LYS A 97 4.36 -20.41 -11.19
CA LYS A 97 5.19 -20.21 -10.00
C LYS A 97 6.37 -21.17 -10.00
#